data_AF-A0A789MQA1-F1
#
_entry.id   AF-A0A789MQA1-F1
#
_cell.length_a   1.000
_cell.length_b   1.000
_cell.length_c   1.000
_cell.angle_alpha   90.00
_cell.angle_beta   90.00
_cell.angle_gamma   90.00
#
_symmetry.space_group_name_H-M   'P 1'
#
loop_
_entity.id
_entity.type
_entity.pdbx_description
1 polymer ?
#
loop_
_entity_poly.entity_id
_entity_poly.type
_entity_poly.pdbx_seq_one_letter_code
_entity_poly.pdbx_strand_id
1 'polypeptide(L)'
;MTPDAVLIAKAILMLKADVDYTKDYVFPIALSFLSALMGGLTAYCINNRQEKIKIETEKFNSANTLMMVSFQMINTLVAIKSSYIGLRSRNPIFRALAINELLFNAGEVNFDISRLSFIKKIPTANKTLFERFVFFIKYKILKHELIMPSDEEIGNSWRNIARIDAFLFNYNFVLKSLIVRNQLDSDLKKRLSNIASKDKPVFEIKLDEIKKEIDASELSKYIDLTESIVALIDYLIREIDSFIMEFPKVAESNIELSKVNKARLSTIVLNKPAYLAALIPIPQPDFELVSLLVGMSPEEAKQRYSYSGWH
;
A
#
# COMPACT_ATOMS: atom_id res chain seq x y z
N MET A 1 20.16 -70.54 71.00
CA MET A 1 20.45 -70.05 69.64
C MET A 1 21.95 -69.87 69.53
N THR A 2 22.58 -70.32 68.43
CA THR A 2 24.02 -70.18 68.23
C THR A 2 24.38 -68.69 67.99
N PRO A 3 25.48 -68.17 68.58
CA PRO A 3 25.86 -66.76 68.46
C PRO A 3 26.05 -66.31 67.00
N ASP A 4 26.50 -67.20 66.12
CA ASP A 4 26.65 -66.93 64.68
C ASP A 4 25.31 -66.68 63.98
N ALA A 5 24.25 -67.38 64.38
CA ALA A 5 22.92 -67.18 63.81
C ALA A 5 22.36 -65.78 64.17
N VAL A 6 22.70 -65.26 65.35
CA VAL A 6 22.32 -63.90 65.78
C VAL A 6 23.09 -62.83 65.02
N LEU A 7 24.39 -63.06 64.79
CA LEU A 7 25.23 -62.16 63.98
C LEU A 7 24.77 -62.11 62.52
N ILE A 8 24.46 -63.25 61.92
CA ILE A 8 23.94 -63.34 60.55
C ILE A 8 22.56 -62.66 60.46
N ALA A 9 21.66 -62.92 61.41
CA ALA A 9 20.35 -62.28 61.44
C ALA A 9 20.44 -60.74 61.58
N LYS A 10 21.38 -60.25 62.40
CA LYS A 10 21.61 -58.82 62.58
C LYS A 10 22.25 -58.16 61.36
N ALA A 11 23.17 -58.86 60.68
CA ALA A 11 23.74 -58.41 59.41
C ALA A 11 22.67 -58.34 58.30
N ILE A 12 21.77 -59.33 58.22
CA ILE A 12 20.62 -59.34 57.29
C ILE A 12 19.67 -58.17 57.57
N LEU A 13 19.38 -57.89 58.84
CA LEU A 13 18.54 -56.74 59.24
C LEU A 13 19.20 -55.40 58.92
N MET A 14 20.52 -55.28 59.07
CA MET A 14 21.27 -54.07 58.70
C MET A 14 21.43 -53.89 57.19
N LEU A 15 21.37 -54.98 56.40
CA LEU A 15 21.33 -54.96 54.93
C LEU A 15 19.96 -54.61 54.36
N LYS A 16 18.89 -54.70 55.18
CA LYS A 16 17.56 -54.24 54.80
C LYS A 16 17.58 -52.71 54.78
N ALA A 17 17.88 -52.15 53.62
CA ALA A 17 17.78 -50.72 53.39
C ALA A 17 16.39 -50.24 53.83
N ASP A 18 16.35 -49.26 54.73
CA ASP A 18 15.09 -48.63 55.13
C ASP A 18 14.48 -48.02 53.87
N VAL A 19 13.32 -48.54 53.46
CA VAL A 19 12.59 -48.05 52.29
C VAL A 19 12.11 -46.65 52.63
N ASP A 20 12.84 -45.65 52.15
CA ASP A 20 12.44 -44.26 52.30
C ASP A 20 11.43 -43.95 51.20
N TYR A 21 10.15 -44.11 51.54
CA TYR A 21 9.04 -43.88 50.62
C TYR A 21 9.08 -42.50 49.95
N THR A 22 9.66 -41.50 50.63
CA THR A 22 9.77 -40.15 50.09
C THR A 22 10.79 -40.08 48.97
N LYS A 23 11.96 -40.70 49.16
CA LYS A 23 13.06 -40.70 48.20
C LYS A 23 12.80 -41.64 47.03
N ASP A 24 12.23 -42.82 47.29
CA ASP A 24 12.15 -43.89 46.30
C ASP A 24 10.90 -43.80 45.42
N TYR A 25 9.83 -43.15 45.89
CA TYR A 25 8.55 -43.08 45.15
C TYR A 25 8.07 -41.64 44.93
N VAL A 26 8.03 -40.82 45.97
CA VAL A 26 7.48 -39.45 45.85
C VAL A 26 8.41 -38.56 45.01
N PHE A 27 9.72 -38.62 45.27
CA PHE A 27 10.68 -37.76 44.61
C PHE A 27 10.80 -37.99 43.10
N PRO A 28 10.88 -39.23 42.57
CA PRO A 28 10.93 -39.46 41.13
C PRO A 28 9.65 -39.00 40.41
N ILE A 29 8.48 -39.27 40.99
CA ILE A 29 7.18 -38.85 40.40
C ILE A 29 7.08 -37.32 40.38
N ALA A 30 7.41 -36.66 41.50
CA ALA A 30 7.41 -35.21 41.59
C ALA A 30 8.42 -34.57 40.61
N LEU A 31 9.61 -35.16 40.48
CA LEU A 31 10.65 -34.68 39.57
C LEU A 31 10.22 -34.81 38.11
N SER A 32 9.66 -35.95 37.71
CA SER A 32 9.12 -36.15 36.36
C SER A 32 7.98 -35.18 36.07
N PHE A 33 7.08 -34.95 37.02
CA PHE A 33 5.99 -34.00 36.88
C PHE A 33 6.49 -32.56 36.72
N LEU A 34 7.40 -32.10 37.59
CA LEU A 34 7.97 -30.76 37.52
C LEU A 34 8.79 -30.54 36.25
N SER A 35 9.52 -31.57 35.79
CA SER A 35 10.25 -31.52 34.52
C SER A 35 9.29 -31.36 33.33
N ALA A 36 8.22 -32.16 33.28
CA ALA A 36 7.20 -32.05 32.23
C ALA A 36 6.46 -30.70 32.29
N LEU A 37 6.14 -30.21 33.49
CA LEU A 37 5.49 -28.91 33.68
C LEU A 37 6.39 -27.75 33.23
N MET A 38 7.68 -27.77 33.58
CA MET A 38 8.64 -26.79 33.10
C MET A 38 8.81 -26.87 31.57
N GLY A 39 8.89 -28.07 31.00
CA GLY A 39 8.87 -28.31 29.56
C GLY A 39 7.65 -27.70 28.87
N GLY A 40 6.46 -27.92 29.43
CA GLY A 40 5.21 -27.33 28.94
C GLY A 40 5.19 -25.80 29.04
N LEU A 41 5.58 -25.22 30.17
CA LEU A 41 5.62 -23.76 30.37
C LEU A 41 6.63 -23.08 29.44
N THR A 42 7.82 -23.66 29.31
CA THR A 42 8.85 -23.15 28.39
C THR A 42 8.39 -23.22 26.94
N ALA A 43 7.81 -24.35 26.51
CA ALA A 43 7.24 -24.51 25.18
C ALA A 43 6.12 -23.48 24.93
N TYR A 44 5.22 -23.28 25.88
CA TYR A 44 4.15 -22.29 25.78
C TYR A 44 4.69 -20.85 25.64
N CYS A 45 5.65 -20.47 26.48
CA CYS A 45 6.29 -19.16 26.41
C CYS A 45 7.03 -18.93 25.08
N ILE A 46 7.72 -19.95 24.57
CA ILE A 46 8.41 -19.90 23.29
C ILE A 46 7.40 -19.78 22.14
N ASN A 47 6.34 -20.58 22.14
CA ASN A 47 5.30 -20.56 21.12
C ASN A 47 4.63 -19.19 21.03
N ASN A 48 4.21 -18.63 22.17
CA ASN A 48 3.60 -17.30 22.21
C ASN A 48 4.56 -16.19 21.73
N ARG A 49 5.87 -16.34 21.98
CA ARG A 49 6.88 -15.41 21.46
C ARG A 49 7.04 -15.55 19.94
N GLN A 50 7.09 -16.78 19.44
CA GLN A 50 7.18 -17.06 18.00
C GLN A 50 5.97 -16.55 17.24
N GLU A 51 4.76 -16.75 17.77
CA GLU A 51 3.51 -16.25 17.17
C GLU A 51 3.51 -14.72 17.09
N LYS A 52 3.93 -14.03 18.15
CA LYS A 52 4.08 -12.56 18.13
C LYS A 52 5.11 -12.11 17.09
N ILE A 53 6.24 -12.80 16.96
CA ILE A 53 7.24 -12.49 15.94
C ILE A 53 6.63 -12.68 14.55
N LYS A 54 5.95 -13.81 14.31
CA LYS A 54 5.29 -14.13 13.04
C LYS A 54 4.29 -13.04 12.64
N ILE A 55 3.42 -12.61 13.56
CA ILE A 55 2.44 -11.55 13.32
C ILE A 55 3.15 -10.24 12.92
N GLU A 56 4.20 -9.83 13.64
CA GLU A 56 4.93 -8.60 13.30
C GLU A 56 5.67 -8.72 11.96
N THR A 57 6.21 -9.90 11.64
CA THR A 57 6.82 -10.20 10.33
C THR A 57 5.78 -10.10 9.22
N GLU A 58 4.56 -10.61 9.42
CA GLU A 58 3.47 -10.52 8.44
C GLU A 58 3.03 -9.06 8.19
N LYS A 59 2.92 -8.25 9.24
CA LYS A 59 2.65 -6.80 9.11
C LYS A 59 3.75 -6.10 8.33
N PHE A 60 5.01 -6.37 8.67
CA PHE A 60 6.17 -5.81 7.99
C PHE A 60 6.21 -6.19 6.50
N ASN A 61 6.01 -7.47 6.19
CA ASN A 61 5.97 -7.96 4.82
C ASN A 61 4.81 -7.32 4.04
N SER A 62 3.63 -7.19 4.65
CA SER A 62 2.47 -6.56 4.01
C SER A 62 2.73 -5.09 3.66
N ALA A 63 3.30 -4.32 4.60
CA ALA A 63 3.70 -2.94 4.34
C ALA A 63 4.77 -2.82 3.27
N ASN A 64 5.77 -3.71 3.28
CA ASN A 64 6.84 -3.71 2.29
C ASN A 64 6.34 -4.10 0.89
N THR A 65 5.47 -5.10 0.79
CA THR A 65 4.81 -5.47 -0.48
C THR A 65 4.04 -4.29 -1.05
N LEU A 66 3.25 -3.59 -0.23
CA LEU A 66 2.53 -2.40 -0.68
C LEU A 66 3.48 -1.31 -1.19
N MET A 67 4.59 -1.05 -0.48
CA MET A 67 5.61 -0.10 -0.93
C MET A 67 6.18 -0.47 -2.31
N MET A 68 6.48 -1.76 -2.53
CA MET A 68 7.00 -2.23 -3.81
C MET A 68 5.98 -2.12 -4.94
N VAL A 69 4.71 -2.44 -4.65
CA VAL A 69 3.59 -2.30 -5.59
C VAL A 69 3.40 -0.83 -5.97
N SER A 70 3.33 0.07 -4.99
CA SER A 70 3.22 1.52 -5.23
C SER A 70 4.40 2.06 -6.04
N PHE A 71 5.61 1.54 -5.81
CA PHE A 71 6.78 1.88 -6.62
C PHE A 71 6.67 1.39 -8.07
N GLN A 72 6.11 0.21 -8.31
CA GLN A 72 5.86 -0.27 -9.68
C GLN A 72 4.79 0.58 -10.38
N MET A 73 3.73 0.96 -9.64
CA MET A 73 2.67 1.83 -10.14
C MET A 73 3.22 3.18 -10.58
N ILE A 74 4.01 3.84 -9.74
CA ILE A 74 4.54 5.17 -10.08
C ILE A 74 5.48 5.11 -11.29
N ASN A 75 6.30 4.07 -11.41
CA ASN A 75 7.15 3.88 -12.60
C ASN A 75 6.31 3.66 -13.87
N THR A 76 5.19 2.94 -13.77
CA THR A 76 4.26 2.74 -14.89
C THR A 76 3.58 4.04 -15.30
N LEU A 77 3.08 4.81 -14.33
CA LEU A 77 2.45 6.11 -14.59
C LEU A 77 3.43 7.11 -15.19
N VAL A 78 4.68 7.13 -14.70
CA VAL A 78 5.76 7.97 -15.25
C VAL A 78 6.07 7.56 -16.69
N ALA A 79 6.12 6.26 -17.00
CA ALA A 79 6.32 5.77 -18.36
C ALA A 79 5.17 6.20 -19.29
N ILE A 80 3.92 6.07 -18.85
CA ILE A 80 2.74 6.53 -19.58
C ILE A 80 2.83 8.04 -19.82
N LYS A 81 3.04 8.81 -18.76
CA LYS A 81 3.13 10.28 -18.82
C LYS A 81 4.28 10.75 -19.70
N SER A 82 5.41 10.06 -19.72
CA SER A 82 6.58 10.42 -20.51
C SER A 82 6.30 10.62 -22.00
N SER A 83 5.26 9.95 -22.53
CA SER A 83 4.83 10.09 -23.91
C SER A 83 4.22 11.46 -24.24
N TYR A 84 3.73 12.19 -23.24
CA TYR A 84 3.02 13.46 -23.42
C TYR A 84 3.46 14.59 -22.47
N ILE A 85 4.61 14.47 -21.79
CA ILE A 85 5.17 15.54 -20.91
C ILE A 85 5.29 16.89 -21.64
N GLY A 86 5.53 16.88 -22.96
CA GLY A 86 5.68 18.08 -23.78
C GLY A 86 4.37 18.75 -24.23
N LEU A 87 3.20 18.29 -23.77
CA LEU A 87 1.91 18.79 -24.23
C LEU A 87 1.68 20.24 -23.80
N ARG A 88 1.65 21.16 -24.77
CA ARG A 88 1.44 22.61 -24.55
C ARG A 88 0.08 23.13 -25.02
N SER A 89 -0.59 22.40 -25.90
CA SER A 89 -1.89 22.82 -26.42
C SER A 89 -2.95 22.83 -25.32
N ARG A 90 -3.83 23.85 -25.35
CA ARG A 90 -5.03 23.91 -24.52
C ARG A 90 -6.28 23.38 -25.22
N ASN A 91 -6.24 23.27 -26.55
CA ASN A 91 -7.37 22.79 -27.31
C ASN A 91 -7.52 21.26 -27.12
N PRO A 92 -8.63 20.77 -26.55
CA PRO A 92 -8.83 19.36 -26.22
C PRO A 92 -8.74 18.40 -27.42
N ILE A 93 -9.13 18.83 -28.63
CA ILE A 93 -9.04 17.98 -29.82
C ILE A 93 -7.57 17.73 -30.16
N PHE A 94 -6.77 18.80 -30.21
CA PHE A 94 -5.33 18.68 -30.47
C PHE A 94 -4.59 17.96 -29.34
N ARG A 95 -5.05 18.10 -28.10
CA ARG A 95 -4.50 17.37 -26.95
C ARG A 95 -4.75 15.87 -27.07
N ALA A 96 -5.99 15.50 -27.37
CA ALA A 96 -6.35 14.10 -27.55
C ALA A 96 -5.54 13.46 -28.68
N LEU A 97 -5.44 14.11 -29.85
CA LEU A 97 -4.67 13.61 -30.98
C LEU A 97 -3.16 13.55 -30.75
N ALA A 98 -2.61 14.49 -29.96
CA ALA A 98 -1.18 14.54 -29.64
C ALA A 98 -0.73 13.37 -28.76
N ILE A 99 -1.63 12.81 -27.95
CA ILE A 99 -1.36 11.60 -27.19
C ILE A 99 -1.45 10.43 -28.18
N ASN A 100 -0.38 9.66 -28.30
CA ASN A 100 -0.38 8.49 -29.18
C ASN A 100 -0.89 7.26 -28.44
N GLU A 101 -1.32 6.26 -29.21
CA GLU A 101 -1.58 4.92 -28.70
C GLU A 101 -0.35 4.44 -27.90
N LEU A 102 -0.60 4.03 -26.66
CA LEU A 102 0.43 3.52 -25.78
C LEU A 102 0.37 2.01 -25.71
N LEU A 103 1.44 1.35 -26.16
CA LEU A 103 1.64 -0.07 -25.95
C LEU A 103 2.25 -0.28 -24.57
N PHE A 104 1.44 -0.71 -23.61
CA PHE A 104 1.91 -1.06 -22.26
C PHE A 104 1.35 -2.41 -21.85
N ASN A 105 2.19 -3.22 -21.21
CA ASN A 105 1.81 -4.49 -20.58
C ASN A 105 1.88 -4.35 -19.06
N ALA A 106 1.09 -3.43 -18.51
CA ALA A 106 1.00 -3.24 -17.07
C ALA A 106 -0.13 -4.10 -16.52
N GLY A 107 0.19 -4.94 -15.52
CA GLY A 107 -0.82 -5.73 -14.82
C GLY A 107 -1.66 -4.85 -13.90
N GLU A 108 -2.92 -5.25 -13.73
CA GLU A 108 -3.77 -4.71 -12.67
C GLU A 108 -3.14 -5.03 -11.31
N VAL A 109 -3.25 -4.07 -10.40
CA VAL A 109 -2.79 -4.23 -9.03
C VAL A 109 -3.94 -4.76 -8.19
N ASN A 110 -3.77 -5.95 -7.64
CA ASN A 110 -4.68 -6.54 -6.67
C ASN A 110 -3.96 -6.70 -5.33
N PHE A 111 -4.12 -5.71 -4.46
CA PHE A 111 -3.58 -5.74 -3.10
C PHE A 111 -4.72 -5.85 -2.09
N ASP A 112 -4.63 -6.83 -1.19
CA ASP A 112 -5.61 -7.02 -0.13
C ASP A 112 -5.41 -6.00 0.99
N ILE A 113 -6.25 -4.97 0.98
CA ILE A 113 -6.27 -3.88 1.94
C ILE A 113 -6.47 -4.36 3.40
N SER A 114 -7.13 -5.51 3.61
CA SER A 114 -7.38 -6.03 4.97
C SER A 114 -6.08 -6.34 5.73
N ARG A 115 -4.99 -6.59 5.00
CA ARG A 115 -3.65 -6.80 5.54
C ARG A 115 -3.08 -5.56 6.23
N LEU A 116 -3.66 -4.38 6.00
CA LEU A 116 -3.28 -3.12 6.64
C LEU A 116 -4.11 -2.81 7.90
N SER A 117 -4.97 -3.72 8.36
CA SER A 117 -5.80 -3.56 9.57
C SER A 117 -5.01 -3.27 10.86
N PHE A 118 -3.69 -3.50 10.84
CA PHE A 118 -2.77 -3.14 11.93
C PHE A 118 -2.48 -1.63 12.00
N ILE A 119 -2.69 -0.87 10.93
CA ILE A 119 -2.52 0.59 10.91
C ILE A 119 -3.61 1.21 11.78
N LYS A 120 -3.22 1.87 12.87
CA LYS A 120 -4.15 2.56 13.78
C LYS A 120 -4.10 4.07 13.60
N LYS A 121 -5.14 4.76 14.08
CA LYS A 121 -5.23 6.23 14.13
C LYS A 121 -4.06 6.86 14.89
N ILE A 122 -3.49 6.16 15.88
CA ILE A 122 -2.35 6.62 16.68
C ILE A 122 -1.15 5.65 16.59
N PRO A 123 0.09 6.12 16.78
CA PRO A 123 1.27 5.25 16.90
C PRO A 123 1.15 4.26 18.07
N THR A 124 1.23 2.96 17.77
CA THR A 124 1.08 1.88 18.77
C THR A 124 2.39 1.22 19.15
N ALA A 125 3.39 1.21 18.27
CA ALA A 125 4.64 0.49 18.45
C ALA A 125 5.83 1.42 18.75
N ASN A 126 6.97 0.80 19.06
CA ASN A 126 8.31 1.43 19.19
C ASN A 126 8.44 2.57 20.21
N LYS A 127 7.53 2.66 21.18
CA LYS A 127 7.65 3.61 22.29
C LYS A 127 8.89 3.33 23.14
N THR A 128 9.62 4.38 23.50
CA THR A 128 10.76 4.28 24.41
C THR A 128 10.32 3.80 25.80
N LEU A 129 11.25 3.29 26.62
CA LEU A 129 10.93 2.84 27.98
C LEU A 129 10.29 3.96 28.82
N PHE A 130 10.81 5.19 28.68
CA PHE A 130 10.26 6.37 29.35
C PHE A 130 8.86 6.71 28.84
N GLU A 131 8.63 6.70 27.53
CA GLU A 131 7.29 6.94 26.96
C GLU A 131 6.28 5.89 27.40
N ARG A 132 6.67 4.62 27.50
CA ARG A 132 5.80 3.55 28.01
C ARG A 132 5.42 3.79 29.46
N PHE A 133 6.38 4.20 30.28
CA PHE A 133 6.14 4.53 31.68
C PHE A 133 5.23 5.75 31.83
N VAL A 134 5.52 6.85 31.11
CA VAL A 134 4.67 8.06 31.10
C VAL A 134 3.26 7.73 30.61
N PHE A 135 3.13 6.92 29.55
CA PHE A 135 1.84 6.48 29.04
C PHE A 135 1.07 5.68 30.09
N PHE A 136 1.74 4.75 30.77
CA PHE A 136 1.14 3.97 31.86
C PHE A 136 0.63 4.89 32.98
N ILE A 137 1.44 5.83 33.47
CA ILE A 137 1.01 6.77 34.51
C ILE A 137 -0.15 7.64 34.04
N LYS A 138 -0.03 8.28 32.88
CA LYS A 138 -1.02 9.24 32.38
C LYS A 138 -2.38 8.60 32.07
N TYR A 139 -2.38 7.45 31.39
CA TYR A 139 -3.62 6.87 30.88
C TYR A 139 -4.17 5.75 31.76
N LYS A 140 -3.32 4.99 32.48
CA LYS A 140 -3.77 3.89 33.33
C LYS A 140 -3.93 4.27 34.80
N ILE A 141 -3.07 5.15 35.33
CA ILE A 141 -3.16 5.62 36.72
C ILE A 141 -4.03 6.87 36.82
N LEU A 142 -3.69 7.93 36.07
CA LEU A 142 -4.39 9.22 36.10
C LEU A 142 -5.68 9.24 35.25
N LYS A 143 -5.97 8.16 34.51
CA LYS A 143 -7.18 8.00 33.67
C LYS A 143 -7.45 9.18 32.73
N HIS A 144 -6.42 9.85 32.23
CA HIS A 144 -6.62 10.84 31.18
C HIS A 144 -7.21 10.20 29.93
N GLU A 145 -8.06 10.92 29.22
CA GLU A 145 -8.54 10.49 27.91
C GLU A 145 -7.43 10.58 26.86
N LEU A 146 -7.41 9.62 25.93
CA LEU A 146 -6.51 9.62 24.80
C LEU A 146 -6.96 10.70 23.80
N ILE A 147 -6.08 11.66 23.52
CA ILE A 147 -6.31 12.64 22.46
C ILE A 147 -6.20 11.89 21.14
N MET A 148 -7.34 11.76 20.46
CA MET A 148 -7.43 11.16 19.14
C MET A 148 -7.27 12.26 18.08
N PRO A 149 -6.55 11.99 16.98
CA PRO A 149 -6.49 12.93 15.87
C PRO A 149 -7.89 13.14 15.28
N SER A 150 -8.13 14.33 14.73
CA SER A 150 -9.41 14.65 14.09
C SER A 150 -9.61 13.80 12.84
N ASP A 151 -10.86 13.63 12.41
CA ASP A 151 -11.13 12.86 11.19
C ASP A 151 -10.55 13.54 9.93
N GLU A 152 -10.40 14.87 9.94
CA GLU A 152 -9.72 15.64 8.88
C GLU A 152 -8.21 15.37 8.86
N GLU A 153 -7.56 15.33 10.03
CA GLU A 153 -6.13 14.97 10.15
C GLU A 153 -5.88 13.53 9.69
N ILE A 154 -6.80 12.62 10.00
CA ILE A 154 -6.71 11.23 9.54
C ILE A 154 -6.94 11.15 8.04
N GLY A 155 -7.94 11.84 7.52
CA GLY A 155 -8.28 11.87 6.09
C GLY A 155 -7.08 12.26 5.23
N ASN A 156 -6.33 13.28 5.68
CA ASN A 156 -5.11 13.78 5.03
C ASN A 156 -3.85 12.94 5.28
N SER A 157 -3.94 11.89 6.07
CA SER A 157 -2.81 11.05 6.48
C SER A 157 -2.85 9.68 5.80
N TRP A 158 -1.68 9.07 5.61
CA TRP A 158 -1.57 7.68 5.17
C TRP A 158 -1.97 6.64 6.23
N ARG A 159 -2.54 7.10 7.35
CA ARG A 159 -3.32 6.25 8.28
C ARG A 159 -4.73 5.97 7.76
N ASN A 160 -5.24 6.78 6.84
CA ASN A 160 -6.53 6.52 6.19
C ASN A 160 -6.38 5.39 5.17
N ILE A 161 -6.78 4.18 5.56
CA ILE A 161 -6.72 2.99 4.70
C ILE A 161 -7.61 3.17 3.45
N ALA A 162 -8.71 3.92 3.54
CA ALA A 162 -9.58 4.18 2.38
C ALA A 162 -8.88 5.04 1.31
N ARG A 163 -7.98 5.95 1.73
CA ARG A 163 -7.14 6.72 0.80
C ARG A 163 -6.16 5.82 0.06
N ILE A 164 -5.61 4.81 0.73
CA ILE A 164 -4.74 3.81 0.12
C ILE A 164 -5.51 2.99 -0.92
N ASP A 165 -6.69 2.49 -0.54
CA ASP A 165 -7.57 1.74 -1.44
C ASP A 165 -7.98 2.57 -2.68
N ALA A 166 -8.30 3.85 -2.47
CA ALA A 166 -8.68 4.76 -3.54
C ALA A 166 -7.59 4.92 -4.61
N PHE A 167 -6.32 5.12 -4.23
CA PHE A 167 -5.27 5.27 -5.25
C PHE A 167 -4.97 3.94 -5.98
N LEU A 168 -5.10 2.79 -5.31
CA LEU A 168 -4.96 1.48 -5.94
C LEU A 168 -6.07 1.23 -6.97
N PHE A 169 -7.32 1.53 -6.60
CA PHE A 169 -8.46 1.44 -7.49
C PHE A 169 -8.31 2.39 -8.69
N ASN A 170 -7.98 3.65 -8.41
CA ASN A 170 -7.81 4.69 -9.45
C ASN A 170 -6.71 4.34 -10.44
N TYR A 171 -5.61 3.72 -9.99
CA TYR A 171 -4.58 3.22 -10.90
C TYR A 171 -5.12 2.18 -11.88
N ASN A 172 -5.87 1.18 -11.39
CA ASN A 172 -6.49 0.18 -12.27
C ASN A 172 -7.53 0.81 -13.21
N PHE A 173 -8.27 1.81 -12.71
CA PHE A 173 -9.22 2.57 -13.52
C PHE A 173 -8.51 3.32 -14.67
N VAL A 174 -7.35 3.93 -14.42
CA VAL A 174 -6.52 4.55 -15.47
C VAL A 174 -6.11 3.52 -16.52
N LEU A 175 -5.58 2.36 -16.10
CA LEU A 175 -5.13 1.34 -17.06
C LEU A 175 -6.28 0.86 -17.96
N LYS A 176 -7.47 0.61 -17.39
CA LYS A 176 -8.66 0.21 -18.15
C LYS A 176 -9.14 1.31 -19.09
N SER A 177 -9.18 2.55 -18.60
CA SER A 177 -9.59 3.70 -19.41
C SER A 177 -8.63 3.95 -20.57
N LEU A 178 -7.33 3.73 -20.35
CA LEU A 178 -6.31 3.89 -21.38
C LEU A 178 -6.45 2.85 -22.50
N ILE A 179 -6.84 1.60 -22.19
CA ILE A 179 -7.13 0.57 -23.20
C ILE A 179 -8.30 1.01 -24.10
N VAL A 180 -9.40 1.48 -23.51
CA VAL A 180 -10.57 1.97 -24.27
C VAL A 180 -10.18 3.18 -25.12
N ARG A 181 -9.41 4.11 -24.54
CA ARG A 181 -8.92 5.28 -25.26
C ARG A 181 -8.01 4.90 -26.42
N ASN A 182 -7.13 3.91 -26.25
CA ASN A 182 -6.23 3.44 -27.31
C ASN A 182 -6.99 2.82 -28.49
N GLN A 183 -8.05 2.04 -28.21
CA GLN A 183 -8.92 1.51 -29.27
C GLN A 183 -9.56 2.63 -30.08
N LEU A 184 -10.12 3.65 -29.39
CA LEU A 184 -10.68 4.83 -30.03
C LEU A 184 -9.61 5.60 -30.84
N ASP A 185 -8.41 5.80 -30.27
CA ASP A 185 -7.30 6.49 -30.95
C ASP A 185 -6.91 5.78 -32.26
N SER A 186 -6.80 4.45 -32.22
CA SER A 186 -6.43 3.64 -33.38
C SER A 186 -7.47 3.74 -34.49
N ASP A 187 -8.76 3.61 -34.14
CA ASP A 187 -9.87 3.70 -35.10
C ASP A 187 -10.02 5.11 -35.70
N LEU A 188 -9.83 6.15 -34.88
CA LEU A 188 -9.89 7.55 -35.32
C LEU A 188 -8.71 7.89 -36.22
N LYS A 189 -7.47 7.56 -35.81
CA LYS A 189 -6.28 7.86 -36.61
C LYS A 189 -6.27 7.10 -37.93
N LYS A 190 -6.80 5.88 -37.97
CA LYS A 190 -6.98 5.13 -39.22
C LYS A 190 -7.92 5.86 -40.20
N ARG A 191 -9.06 6.36 -39.73
CA ARG A 191 -10.00 7.15 -40.56
C ARG A 191 -9.39 8.48 -41.01
N LEU A 192 -8.75 9.21 -40.08
CA LEU A 192 -8.07 10.47 -40.40
C LEU A 192 -6.92 10.26 -41.40
N SER A 193 -6.21 9.12 -41.33
CA SER A 193 -5.15 8.78 -42.30
C SER A 193 -5.65 8.54 -43.72
N ASN A 194 -6.92 8.12 -43.89
CA ASN A 194 -7.53 7.97 -45.21
C ASN A 194 -7.86 9.32 -45.86
N ILE A 195 -8.05 10.37 -45.05
CA ILE A 195 -8.32 11.74 -45.50
C ILE A 195 -7.01 12.52 -45.70
N ALA A 196 -6.03 12.28 -44.84
CA ALA A 196 -4.71 12.86 -44.95
C ALA A 196 -4.07 12.40 -46.27
N SER A 197 -4.01 13.30 -47.24
CA SER A 197 -3.26 13.08 -48.49
C SER A 197 -1.78 12.83 -48.14
N LYS A 198 -1.03 12.13 -49.01
CA LYS A 198 0.41 11.82 -48.83
C LYS A 198 1.30 13.01 -48.39
N ASP A 199 0.85 14.24 -48.65
CA ASP A 199 1.59 15.49 -48.42
C ASP A 199 1.18 16.28 -47.16
N LYS A 200 0.20 15.83 -46.35
CA LYS A 200 -0.21 16.52 -45.11
C LYS A 200 -0.20 15.59 -43.91
N PRO A 201 0.67 15.79 -42.91
CA PRO A 201 0.60 15.03 -41.66
C PRO A 201 -0.73 15.26 -40.94
N VAL A 202 -1.22 14.26 -40.21
CA VAL A 202 -2.51 14.27 -39.48
C VAL A 202 -2.66 15.50 -38.55
N PHE A 203 -1.55 16.09 -38.11
CA PHE A 203 -1.53 17.29 -37.26
C PHE A 203 -1.84 18.61 -38.00
N GLU A 204 -1.93 18.61 -39.33
CA GLU A 204 -2.31 19.78 -40.15
C GLU A 204 -3.78 19.74 -40.61
N ILE A 205 -4.54 18.72 -40.20
CA ILE A 205 -5.96 18.61 -40.53
C ILE A 205 -6.72 19.72 -39.80
N LYS A 206 -7.53 20.48 -40.54
CA LYS A 206 -8.34 21.55 -39.95
C LYS A 206 -9.45 20.96 -39.08
N LEU A 207 -9.83 21.66 -38.01
CA LEU A 207 -10.92 21.27 -37.11
C LEU A 207 -12.23 20.92 -37.84
N ASP A 208 -12.54 21.64 -38.93
CA ASP A 208 -13.76 21.42 -39.72
C ASP A 208 -13.71 20.13 -40.54
N GLU A 209 -12.52 19.62 -40.86
CA GLU A 209 -12.33 18.34 -41.57
C GLU A 209 -12.46 17.17 -40.59
N ILE A 210 -11.92 17.33 -39.37
CA ILE A 210 -12.07 16.34 -38.28
C ILE A 210 -13.54 16.15 -37.91
N LYS A 211 -14.29 17.25 -37.77
CA LYS A 211 -15.73 17.23 -37.41
C LYS A 211 -16.63 16.68 -38.51
N LYS A 212 -16.16 16.60 -39.76
CA LYS A 212 -16.93 16.01 -40.87
C LYS A 212 -16.82 14.49 -40.91
N GLU A 213 -15.68 13.95 -40.49
CA GLU A 213 -15.42 12.51 -40.52
C GLU A 213 -15.83 11.80 -39.24
N ILE A 214 -15.69 12.48 -38.09
CA ILE A 214 -15.90 11.88 -36.78
C ILE A 214 -17.21 12.39 -36.21
N ASP A 215 -18.08 11.45 -35.81
CA ASP A 215 -19.33 11.80 -35.15
C ASP A 215 -19.09 12.55 -33.83
N ALA A 216 -19.98 13.50 -33.52
CA ALA A 216 -19.86 14.33 -32.33
C ALA A 216 -19.86 13.49 -31.03
N SER A 217 -20.61 12.39 -30.98
CA SER A 217 -20.63 11.49 -29.81
C SER A 217 -19.29 10.80 -29.59
N GLU A 218 -18.65 10.37 -30.67
CA GLU A 218 -17.37 9.69 -30.62
C GLU A 218 -16.24 10.65 -30.23
N LEU A 219 -16.22 11.84 -30.83
CA LEU A 219 -15.26 12.89 -30.50
C LEU A 219 -15.39 13.34 -29.03
N SER A 220 -16.63 13.48 -28.55
CA SER A 220 -16.94 13.78 -27.14
C SER A 220 -16.33 12.75 -26.20
N LYS A 221 -16.58 11.45 -26.43
CA LYS A 221 -16.03 10.35 -25.62
C LYS A 221 -14.51 10.34 -25.63
N TYR A 222 -13.89 10.55 -26.78
CA TYR A 222 -12.44 10.55 -26.93
C TYR A 222 -11.78 11.69 -26.17
N ILE A 223 -12.37 12.89 -26.20
CA ILE A 223 -11.92 14.05 -25.43
C ILE A 223 -12.10 13.81 -23.92
N ASP A 224 -13.29 13.37 -23.49
CA ASP A 224 -13.60 13.11 -22.07
C ASP A 224 -12.63 12.09 -21.46
N LEU A 225 -12.41 10.97 -22.16
CA LEU A 225 -11.46 9.95 -21.71
C LEU A 225 -10.04 10.49 -21.65
N THR A 226 -9.60 11.24 -22.66
CA THR A 226 -8.25 11.80 -22.71
C THR A 226 -8.01 12.76 -21.55
N GLU A 227 -8.87 13.76 -21.35
CA GLU A 227 -8.67 14.73 -20.28
C GLU A 227 -8.84 14.10 -18.89
N SER A 228 -9.75 13.14 -18.73
CA SER A 228 -9.90 12.36 -17.48
C SER A 228 -8.61 11.60 -17.16
N ILE A 229 -8.04 10.90 -18.13
CA ILE A 229 -6.81 10.11 -17.95
C ILE A 229 -5.62 11.02 -17.62
N VAL A 230 -5.43 12.11 -18.37
CA VAL A 230 -4.32 13.05 -18.14
C VAL A 230 -4.39 13.63 -16.74
N ALA A 231 -5.57 14.12 -16.34
CA ALA A 231 -5.77 14.72 -15.02
C ALA A 231 -5.62 13.70 -13.89
N LEU A 232 -6.16 12.47 -14.06
CA LEU A 232 -6.05 11.43 -13.05
C LEU A 232 -4.62 10.89 -12.89
N ILE A 233 -3.86 10.78 -13.98
CA ILE A 233 -2.45 10.38 -13.90
C ILE A 233 -1.62 11.42 -13.15
N ASP A 234 -1.85 12.72 -13.42
CA ASP A 234 -1.16 13.80 -12.72
C ASP A 234 -1.46 13.80 -11.22
N TYR A 235 -2.73 13.56 -10.85
CA TYR A 235 -3.13 13.37 -9.46
C TYR A 235 -2.45 12.15 -8.83
N LEU A 236 -2.54 10.98 -9.48
CA LEU A 236 -2.00 9.73 -8.95
C LEU A 236 -0.49 9.74 -8.75
N ILE A 237 0.27 10.38 -9.66
CA ILE A 237 1.72 10.48 -9.51
C ILE A 237 2.08 11.22 -8.21
N ARG A 238 1.39 12.33 -7.89
CA ARG A 238 1.61 13.08 -6.65
C ARG A 238 1.16 12.30 -5.42
N GLU A 239 0.02 11.65 -5.54
CA GLU A 239 -0.59 10.88 -4.46
C GLU A 239 0.31 9.70 -4.05
N ILE A 240 0.82 8.96 -5.04
CA ILE A 240 1.73 7.84 -4.81
C ILE A 240 3.13 8.33 -4.38
N ASP A 241 3.60 9.49 -4.86
CA ASP A 241 4.85 10.11 -4.38
C ASP A 241 4.78 10.40 -2.87
N SER A 242 3.73 11.09 -2.41
CA SER A 242 3.53 11.35 -0.98
C SER A 242 3.41 10.05 -0.18
N PHE A 243 2.70 9.05 -0.72
CA PHE A 243 2.61 7.72 -0.09
C PHE A 243 3.99 7.10 0.11
N ILE A 244 4.82 7.04 -0.93
CA ILE A 244 6.16 6.43 -0.87
C ILE A 244 7.04 7.13 0.17
N MET A 245 6.92 8.46 0.32
CA MET A 245 7.73 9.24 1.25
C MET A 245 7.28 9.13 2.71
N GLU A 246 5.98 9.01 2.96
CA GLU A 246 5.41 9.15 4.30
C GLU A 246 4.93 7.84 4.91
N PHE A 247 4.40 6.92 4.11
CA PHE A 247 3.84 5.65 4.58
C PHE A 247 4.83 4.79 5.37
N PRO A 248 6.14 4.71 5.03
CA PRO A 248 7.10 3.95 5.84
C PRO A 248 7.08 4.35 7.32
N LYS A 249 7.00 5.66 7.61
CA LYS A 249 6.94 6.18 8.99
C LYS A 249 5.64 5.77 9.67
N VAL A 250 4.52 5.81 8.94
CA VAL A 250 3.21 5.41 9.46
C VAL A 250 3.19 3.92 9.79
N ALA A 251 3.66 3.07 8.88
CA ALA A 251 3.69 1.62 9.05
C ALA A 251 4.64 1.21 10.18
N GLU A 252 5.88 1.73 10.20
CA GLU A 252 6.85 1.46 11.27
C GLU A 252 6.32 1.89 12.64
N SER A 253 5.52 2.97 12.73
CA SER A 253 4.91 3.38 14.00
C SER A 253 3.85 2.41 14.56
N ASN A 254 3.45 1.39 13.79
CA ASN A 254 2.49 0.35 14.17
C ASN A 254 3.08 -1.08 14.16
N ILE A 255 4.35 -1.23 13.81
CA ILE A 255 5.06 -2.52 13.76
C ILE A 255 6.14 -2.53 14.84
N GLU A 256 6.16 -3.56 15.68
CA GLU A 256 7.23 -3.70 16.69
C GLU A 256 8.54 -4.13 16.03
N LEU A 257 9.38 -3.16 15.67
CA LEU A 257 10.62 -3.41 14.91
C LEU A 257 11.59 -4.34 15.65
N SER A 258 11.59 -4.34 16.98
CA SER A 258 12.39 -5.26 17.79
C SER A 258 12.06 -6.74 17.54
N LYS A 259 10.86 -7.07 17.05
CA LYS A 259 10.44 -8.43 16.70
C LYS A 259 10.74 -8.80 15.25
N VAL A 260 11.09 -7.84 14.40
CA VAL A 260 11.49 -8.03 13.00
C VAL A 260 12.96 -7.65 12.78
N ASN A 261 13.83 -8.06 13.70
CA ASN A 261 15.29 -7.82 13.64
C ASN A 261 15.68 -6.34 13.47
N LYS A 262 14.85 -5.40 13.94
CA LYS A 262 15.02 -3.95 13.76
C LYS A 262 15.13 -3.52 12.29
N ALA A 263 14.60 -4.34 11.38
CA ALA A 263 14.50 -3.99 9.98
C ALA A 263 13.65 -2.71 9.81
N ARG A 264 14.00 -1.91 8.81
CA ARG A 264 13.22 -0.74 8.40
C ARG A 264 12.60 -1.00 7.05
N LEU A 265 11.47 -0.36 6.80
CA LEU A 265 10.86 -0.37 5.47
C LEU A 265 11.79 0.32 4.47
N SER A 266 11.73 -0.12 3.21
CA SER A 266 12.59 0.42 2.17
C SER A 266 12.29 1.89 1.90
N THR A 267 13.29 2.75 2.10
CA THR A 267 13.25 4.13 1.64
C THR A 267 13.60 4.18 0.17
N ILE A 268 12.64 4.54 -0.67
CA ILE A 268 12.84 4.66 -2.11
C ILE A 268 13.17 6.12 -2.43
N VAL A 269 14.27 6.33 -3.16
CA VAL A 269 14.67 7.65 -3.64
C VAL A 269 14.28 7.80 -5.10
N LEU A 270 13.39 8.75 -5.39
CA LEU A 270 12.87 9.03 -6.73
C LEU A 270 13.50 10.32 -7.27
N ASN A 271 14.67 10.22 -7.91
CA ASN A 271 15.43 11.38 -8.40
C ASN A 271 15.74 11.31 -9.92
N LYS A 272 15.14 10.37 -10.64
CA LYS A 272 15.37 10.22 -12.08
C LYS A 272 14.81 11.43 -12.84
N PRO A 273 15.47 11.95 -13.89
CA PRO A 273 14.98 13.12 -14.63
C PRO A 273 13.55 12.95 -15.19
N ALA A 274 13.23 11.76 -15.72
CA ALA A 274 11.89 11.45 -16.21
C ALA A 274 10.82 11.51 -15.10
N TYR A 275 11.17 11.10 -13.89
CA TYR A 275 10.30 11.17 -12.72
C TYR A 275 10.04 12.63 -12.32
N LEU A 276 11.10 13.43 -12.20
CA LEU A 276 11.00 14.84 -11.84
C LEU A 276 10.18 15.63 -12.87
N ALA A 277 10.35 15.32 -14.16
CA ALA A 277 9.55 15.90 -15.22
C ALA A 277 8.07 15.47 -15.13
N ALA A 278 7.80 14.22 -14.72
CA ALA A 278 6.45 13.70 -14.53
C ALA A 278 5.73 14.28 -13.30
N LEU A 279 6.44 14.87 -12.33
CA LEU A 279 5.81 15.60 -11.21
C LEU A 279 5.23 16.95 -11.63
N ILE A 280 5.74 17.53 -12.72
CA ILE A 280 5.24 18.79 -13.25
C ILE A 280 3.85 18.53 -13.87
N PRO A 281 2.78 19.19 -13.40
CA PRO A 281 1.45 19.01 -13.95
C PRO A 281 1.37 19.49 -15.40
N ILE A 282 0.60 18.78 -16.21
CA ILE A 282 0.31 19.17 -17.59
C ILE A 282 -0.59 20.43 -17.56
N PRO A 283 -0.40 21.39 -18.48
CA PRO A 283 -1.30 22.54 -18.60
C PRO A 283 -2.76 22.09 -18.74
N GLN A 284 -3.65 22.75 -18.01
CA GLN A 284 -5.08 22.47 -18.04
C GLN A 284 -5.67 22.75 -19.44
N PRO A 285 -6.68 21.98 -19.88
CA PRO A 285 -7.37 22.23 -21.13
C PRO A 285 -8.20 23.52 -21.06
N ASP A 286 -8.65 23.97 -22.22
CA ASP A 286 -9.67 25.02 -22.30
C ASP A 286 -11.03 24.46 -21.86
N PHE A 287 -11.42 24.76 -20.62
CA PHE A 287 -12.66 24.24 -20.03
C PHE A 287 -13.92 24.69 -20.77
N GLU A 288 -13.92 25.85 -21.43
CA GLU A 288 -15.04 26.33 -22.24
C GLU A 288 -15.19 25.50 -23.52
N LEU A 289 -14.06 25.13 -24.13
CA LEU A 289 -14.10 24.28 -25.32
C LEU A 289 -14.46 22.83 -24.96
N VAL A 290 -13.96 22.33 -23.83
CA VAL A 290 -14.28 20.98 -23.35
C VAL A 290 -15.75 20.88 -22.98
N SER A 291 -16.30 21.86 -22.26
CA SER A 291 -17.70 21.88 -21.85
C SER A 291 -18.64 21.82 -23.07
N LEU A 292 -18.33 22.61 -24.10
CA LEU A 292 -19.07 22.62 -25.37
C LEU A 292 -18.99 21.28 -26.12
N LEU A 293 -17.81 20.67 -26.20
CA LEU A 293 -17.58 19.46 -26.99
C LEU A 293 -18.09 18.19 -26.30
N VAL A 294 -18.00 18.13 -24.96
CA VAL A 294 -18.44 16.96 -24.20
C VAL A 294 -19.91 17.06 -23.81
N GLY A 295 -20.45 18.28 -23.70
CA GLY A 295 -21.85 18.53 -23.33
C GLY A 295 -22.08 18.61 -21.83
N MET A 296 -21.26 19.38 -21.12
CA MET A 296 -21.35 19.63 -19.67
C MET A 296 -21.20 21.11 -19.34
N SER A 297 -21.38 21.53 -18.09
CA SER A 297 -21.10 22.93 -17.71
C SER A 297 -19.58 23.20 -17.59
N PRO A 298 -19.12 24.45 -17.75
CA PRO A 298 -17.71 24.80 -17.53
C PRO A 298 -17.24 24.51 -16.09
N GLU A 299 -18.11 24.66 -15.09
CA GLU A 299 -17.81 24.32 -13.70
C GLU A 299 -17.65 22.82 -13.50
N GLU A 300 -18.53 22.02 -14.10
CA GLU A 300 -18.44 20.56 -14.07
C GLU A 300 -17.15 20.08 -14.74
N ALA A 301 -16.82 20.63 -15.91
CA ALA A 301 -15.56 20.33 -16.61
C ALA A 301 -14.35 20.67 -15.73
N LYS A 302 -14.36 21.85 -15.10
CA LYS A 302 -13.28 22.26 -14.20
C LYS A 302 -13.17 21.31 -13.01
N GLN A 303 -14.27 20.91 -12.38
CA GLN A 303 -14.24 20.00 -11.24
C GLN A 303 -13.73 18.61 -11.64
N ARG A 304 -14.21 18.08 -12.76
CA ARG A 304 -13.89 16.74 -13.27
C ARG A 304 -12.42 16.60 -13.65
N TYR A 305 -11.82 17.60 -14.29
CA TYR A 305 -10.46 17.50 -14.83
C TYR A 305 -9.38 18.25 -14.01
N SER A 306 -9.72 18.83 -12.86
CA SER A 306 -8.72 19.49 -11.99
C SER A 306 -8.38 18.72 -10.72
N TYR A 307 -9.25 17.77 -10.29
CA TYR A 307 -9.10 16.99 -9.05
C TYR A 307 -8.80 17.84 -7.79
N SER A 308 -9.13 19.14 -7.79
CA SER A 308 -8.74 20.07 -6.72
C SER A 308 -9.42 19.83 -5.37
N GLY A 309 -10.48 19.01 -5.33
CA GLY A 309 -11.26 18.68 -4.12
C GLY A 309 -11.07 17.25 -3.62
N TRP A 310 -10.03 16.54 -4.07
CA TRP A 310 -9.70 15.17 -3.63
C TRP A 310 -8.70 15.17 -2.44
N HIS A 311 -8.57 16.31 -1.77
CA HIS A 311 -7.83 16.54 -0.54
C HIS A 311 -8.78 17.13 0.50
#